data_AF-A0A8D8UZY3-F1
#
_entry.id   AF-A0A8D8UZY3-F1
#
_cell.length_a   1.000
_cell.length_b   1.000
_cell.length_c   1.000
_cell.angle_alpha   90.00
_cell.angle_beta   90.00
_cell.angle_gamma   90.00
#
_symmetry.space_group_name_H-M   'P 1'
#
loop_
_entity.id
_entity.type
_entity.pdbx_description
1 polymer ?
#
loop_
_entity_poly.entity_id
_entity_poly.type
_entity_poly.pdbx_seq_one_letter_code
_entity_poly.pdbx_strand_id
1 'polypeptide(L)'
;MATQLDCAEMVVEHKEVLEMALSICKGYLAGAWKRITAEDICVKRMSGGLTNMLYHVTLLQSPHSTEPSEVLLRIYGQTHGERALESIITDSVIFTLLSERKLGPTLHGVFPGGRIEEYIPARSLKSSELSDPVISLKIAEKMADIHLMQIPVIKEPTFLWDTIQRWLNTLYMKNTKVLNGPNVQNTQESWRPNNNNNNATDTLTNEQNKKNKILMKKVLSQDLNTEADWLKKHLLKVKSPVVFCHNDLQEGNILFKESPEPPQHSPSHTIQDCPENASNDLVVIDFEYCSYNYRAFDIANHFVESMYDYTYKHFPHYTVRRDNYPTYVIRKAFVETYLSRMNNTTTTADQVLEEVKHFTLASHFFWALWSFVHDDNSEIPFGYWEYGLERLNTYYRLKQKLCPPGEQNAVKRKASTELD
;
A
#
# COMPACT_ATOMS: atom_id res chain seq x y z
N MET A 1 18.10 15.31 20.04
CA MET A 1 19.16 14.46 20.62
C MET A 1 18.47 13.36 21.39
N ALA A 2 18.49 12.12 20.90
CA ALA A 2 18.06 10.98 21.71
C ALA A 2 19.09 10.81 22.84
N THR A 3 18.62 10.75 24.08
CA THR A 3 19.53 10.57 25.22
C THR A 3 19.93 9.10 25.33
N GLN A 4 21.06 8.81 25.95
CA GLN A 4 21.54 7.45 26.23
C GLN A 4 20.50 6.60 27.00
N LEU A 5 19.51 7.24 27.64
CA LEU A 5 18.35 6.59 28.27
C LEU A 5 17.27 6.12 27.28
N ASP A 6 17.03 6.82 26.17
CA ASP A 6 16.04 6.39 25.16
C ASP A 6 16.46 5.06 24.51
N CYS A 7 17.77 4.82 24.37
CA CYS A 7 18.31 3.58 23.83
C CYS A 7 18.14 2.36 24.77
N ALA A 8 17.89 2.57 26.07
CA ALA A 8 17.70 1.47 27.01
C ALA A 8 16.28 0.85 26.93
N GLU A 9 15.30 1.61 26.46
CA GLU A 9 13.94 1.10 26.15
C GLU A 9 13.78 0.67 24.68
N MET A 10 14.74 1.04 23.81
CA MET A 10 14.77 0.69 22.39
C MET A 10 15.52 -0.63 22.20
N VAL A 11 14.76 -1.71 22.23
CA VAL A 11 15.24 -3.10 22.12
C VAL A 11 16.24 -3.26 20.97
N VAL A 12 17.49 -3.63 21.29
CA VAL A 12 18.40 -4.32 20.36
C VAL A 12 17.77 -5.68 20.11
N GLU A 13 16.81 -5.76 19.18
CA GLU A 13 15.92 -6.93 19.09
C GLU A 13 16.69 -8.23 18.89
N HIS A 14 17.80 -8.23 18.16
CA HIS A 14 18.72 -9.38 18.11
C HIS A 14 20.14 -8.90 17.76
N LYS A 15 21.16 -9.48 18.41
CA LYS A 15 22.59 -9.20 18.11
C LYS A 15 22.92 -9.35 16.62
N GLU A 16 22.29 -10.30 15.94
CA GLU A 16 22.43 -10.54 14.50
C GLU A 16 21.97 -9.35 13.64
N VAL A 17 20.85 -8.73 14.00
CA VAL A 17 20.31 -7.55 13.27
C VAL A 17 21.24 -6.35 13.44
N LEU A 18 21.79 -6.16 14.64
CA LEU A 18 22.76 -5.11 14.92
C LEU A 18 24.04 -5.29 14.10
N GLU A 19 24.59 -6.51 14.06
CA GLU A 19 25.79 -6.84 13.27
C GLU A 19 25.54 -6.66 11.76
N MET A 20 24.38 -7.08 11.26
CA MET A 20 23.96 -6.85 9.88
C MET A 20 23.90 -5.36 9.55
N ALA A 21 23.18 -4.57 10.35
CA ALA A 21 23.04 -3.13 10.14
C ALA A 21 24.41 -2.44 10.18
N LEU A 22 25.27 -2.79 11.15
CA LEU A 22 26.63 -2.29 11.27
C LEU A 22 27.45 -2.57 10.00
N SER A 23 27.41 -3.80 9.50
CA SER A 23 28.14 -4.22 8.30
C SER A 23 27.69 -3.45 7.06
N ILE A 24 26.37 -3.33 6.87
CA ILE A 24 25.77 -2.63 5.73
C ILE A 24 26.10 -1.13 5.78
N CYS A 25 25.84 -0.46 6.91
CA CYS A 25 26.12 0.97 7.05
C CYS A 25 27.61 1.28 6.84
N LYS A 26 28.52 0.45 7.38
CA LYS A 26 29.97 0.57 7.10
C LYS A 26 30.32 0.37 5.64
N GLY A 27 29.68 -0.59 4.96
CA GLY A 27 29.97 -0.90 3.57
C GLY A 27 29.61 0.26 2.64
N TYR A 28 28.43 0.84 2.84
CA TYR A 28 27.78 1.70 1.85
C TYR A 28 27.75 3.19 2.20
N LEU A 29 27.82 3.57 3.48
CA LEU A 29 27.82 4.98 3.89
C LEU A 29 29.24 5.52 4.09
N ALA A 30 29.40 6.83 3.89
CA ALA A 30 30.68 7.53 4.03
C ALA A 30 30.88 8.12 5.43
N GLY A 31 31.98 8.86 5.61
CA GLY A 31 32.22 9.67 6.80
C GLY A 31 32.31 8.85 8.10
N ALA A 32 31.53 9.26 9.10
CA ALA A 32 31.51 8.63 10.42
C ALA A 32 31.14 7.14 10.39
N TRP A 33 30.22 6.77 9.50
CA TRP A 33 29.73 5.40 9.33
C TRP A 33 30.83 4.40 8.96
N LYS A 34 31.99 4.83 8.44
CA LYS A 34 33.12 3.92 8.18
C LYS A 34 33.83 3.41 9.44
N ARG A 35 33.69 4.12 10.58
CA ARG A 35 34.47 3.86 11.81
C ARG A 35 33.64 3.43 13.00
N ILE A 36 32.31 3.38 12.88
CA ILE A 36 31.42 2.99 13.97
C ILE A 36 31.68 1.57 14.49
N THR A 37 31.23 1.28 15.70
CA THR A 37 31.17 -0.04 16.32
C THR A 37 29.72 -0.34 16.70
N ALA A 38 29.47 -1.53 17.24
CA ALA A 38 28.13 -1.88 17.74
C ALA A 38 27.66 -0.96 18.87
N GLU A 39 28.58 -0.30 19.58
CA GLU A 39 28.29 0.63 20.68
C GLU A 39 27.97 2.04 20.19
N ASP A 40 28.22 2.36 18.92
CA ASP A 40 28.03 3.69 18.36
C ASP A 40 26.66 3.89 17.69
N ILE A 41 25.87 2.82 17.56
CA ILE A 41 24.59 2.84 16.84
C ILE A 41 23.43 2.27 17.66
N CYS A 42 22.23 2.79 17.40
CA CYS A 42 20.97 2.18 17.79
C CYS A 42 20.26 1.65 16.54
N VAL A 43 19.64 0.47 16.65
CA VAL A 43 18.85 -0.13 15.58
C VAL A 43 17.45 -0.43 16.12
N LYS A 44 16.43 0.14 15.49
CA LYS A 44 15.03 -0.07 15.85
C LYS A 44 14.27 -0.67 14.69
N ARG A 45 13.58 -1.78 14.91
CA ARG A 45 12.64 -2.33 13.92
C ARG A 45 11.44 -1.40 13.77
N MET A 46 11.13 -1.02 12.54
CA MET A 46 9.98 -0.20 12.21
C MET A 46 8.80 -1.11 11.87
N SER A 47 7.63 -0.81 12.44
CA SER A 47 6.36 -1.42 12.06
C SER A 47 5.90 -0.84 10.73
N GLY A 48 5.56 -1.66 9.72
CA GLY A 48 4.92 -1.13 8.51
C GLY A 48 5.12 -1.86 7.18
N GLY A 49 5.76 -3.03 7.11
CA GLY A 49 5.95 -3.76 5.84
C GLY A 49 5.55 -5.23 5.93
N LEU A 50 4.74 -5.69 4.96
CA LEU A 50 4.38 -7.11 4.75
C LEU A 50 5.54 -7.90 4.11
N THR A 51 6.16 -7.31 3.10
CA THR A 51 7.18 -7.95 2.25
C THR A 51 8.61 -7.54 2.64
N ASN A 52 8.75 -6.39 3.31
CA ASN A 52 10.03 -5.75 3.58
C ASN A 52 10.26 -5.59 5.09
N MET A 53 11.46 -5.89 5.56
CA MET A 53 11.86 -5.56 6.93
C MET A 53 12.52 -4.17 6.97
N LEU A 54 11.99 -3.30 7.81
CA LEU A 54 12.43 -1.92 7.94
C LEU A 54 13.15 -1.73 9.29
N TYR A 55 14.34 -1.14 9.26
CA TYR A 55 15.14 -0.84 10.44
C TYR A 55 15.61 0.61 10.40
N HIS A 56 15.26 1.39 11.42
CA HIS A 56 15.82 2.72 11.64
C HIS A 56 17.15 2.58 12.37
N VAL A 57 18.22 3.12 11.79
CA VAL A 57 19.58 3.05 12.32
C VAL A 57 20.05 4.46 12.62
N THR A 58 20.44 4.72 13.87
CA THR A 58 20.84 6.05 14.36
C THR A 58 22.25 6.01 14.97
N LEU A 59 23.08 7.01 14.66
CA LEU A 59 24.35 7.25 15.36
C LEU A 59 24.08 7.85 16.74
N LEU A 60 24.63 7.24 17.80
CA LEU A 60 24.46 7.74 19.17
C LEU A 60 25.25 9.02 19.44
N GLN A 61 26.34 9.22 18.71
CA GLN A 61 27.09 10.46 18.70
C GLN A 61 26.99 11.04 17.30
N SER A 62 26.55 12.29 17.19
CA SER A 62 26.53 13.02 15.93
C SER A 62 27.87 13.74 15.76
N PRO A 63 28.84 13.19 15.00
CA PRO A 63 29.98 13.98 14.60
C PRO A 63 29.49 15.12 13.71
N HIS A 64 30.12 16.29 13.81
CA HIS A 64 29.94 17.39 12.85
C HIS A 64 30.39 16.93 11.44
N SER A 65 29.49 16.24 10.76
CA SER A 65 29.70 15.54 9.51
C SER A 65 28.61 15.95 8.55
N THR A 66 28.92 15.94 7.25
CA THR A 66 27.94 16.17 6.18
C THR A 66 27.01 14.98 5.97
N GLU A 67 27.38 13.82 6.48
CA GLU A 67 26.61 12.58 6.35
C GLU A 67 25.42 12.53 7.31
N PRO A 68 24.31 11.86 6.94
CA PRO A 68 23.15 11.74 7.81
C PRO A 68 23.50 10.99 9.09
N SER A 69 22.98 11.45 10.23
CA SER A 69 23.14 10.76 11.52
C SER A 69 22.16 9.61 11.71
N GLU A 70 21.16 9.50 10.85
CA GLU A 70 20.15 8.45 10.88
C GLU A 70 19.74 8.03 9.47
N VAL A 71 19.47 6.74 9.30
CA VAL A 71 19.07 6.15 8.02
C VAL A 71 18.00 5.08 8.23
N LEU A 72 17.25 4.78 7.18
CA LEU A 72 16.31 3.67 7.14
C LEU A 72 16.88 2.54 6.27
N LEU A 73 17.11 1.38 6.86
CA LEU A 73 17.45 0.16 6.13
C LEU A 73 16.17 -0.56 5.73
N ARG A 74 16.00 -0.77 4.42
CA ARG A 74 14.94 -1.63 3.87
C ARG A 74 15.55 -2.93 3.35
N ILE A 75 15.15 -4.05 3.94
CA ILE A 75 15.55 -5.39 3.54
C ILE A 75 14.39 -6.05 2.81
N TYR A 76 14.62 -6.51 1.57
CA TYR A 76 13.63 -7.23 0.78
C TYR A 76 13.46 -8.66 1.34
N GLY A 77 12.23 -9.11 1.51
CA GLY A 77 11.93 -10.49 1.92
C GLY A 77 12.32 -11.54 0.87
N GLN A 78 12.19 -12.83 1.20
CA GLN A 78 12.46 -13.93 0.27
C GLN A 78 11.42 -13.98 -0.86
N THR A 79 11.67 -13.24 -1.93
CA THR A 79 10.86 -13.28 -3.13
C THR A 79 11.20 -14.55 -3.93
N HIS A 80 10.28 -15.51 -4.00
CA HIS A 80 10.44 -16.75 -4.75
C HIS A 80 9.96 -16.57 -6.22
N GLY A 81 10.80 -16.95 -7.20
CA GLY A 81 10.43 -17.05 -8.63
C GLY A 81 11.16 -16.06 -9.56
N GLU A 82 11.21 -16.35 -10.86
CA GLU A 82 11.97 -15.55 -11.86
C GLU A 82 11.55 -14.06 -11.93
N ARG A 83 10.27 -13.73 -11.69
CA ARG A 83 9.76 -12.35 -11.74
C ARG A 83 10.04 -11.53 -10.48
N ALA A 84 10.48 -12.17 -9.40
CA ALA A 84 10.92 -11.49 -8.20
C ALA A 84 12.05 -10.49 -8.49
N LEU A 85 13.01 -10.95 -9.29
CA LEU A 85 14.17 -10.16 -9.69
C LEU A 85 13.77 -8.97 -10.56
N GLU A 86 12.87 -9.18 -11.53
CA GLU A 86 12.34 -8.09 -12.39
C GLU A 86 11.64 -7.01 -11.56
N SER A 87 10.87 -7.41 -10.56
CA SER A 87 10.18 -6.49 -9.63
C SER A 87 11.18 -5.68 -8.82
N ILE A 88 12.21 -6.33 -8.24
CA ILE A 88 13.26 -5.66 -7.45
C ILE A 88 14.05 -4.67 -8.32
N ILE A 89 14.39 -5.05 -9.56
CA ILE A 89 15.09 -4.17 -10.50
C ILE A 89 14.22 -2.95 -10.82
N THR A 90 12.96 -3.18 -11.17
CA THR A 90 12.02 -2.10 -11.52
C THR A 90 11.83 -1.15 -10.33
N ASP A 91 11.57 -1.69 -9.13
CA ASP A 91 11.45 -0.91 -7.89
C ASP A 91 12.74 -0.11 -7.60
N SER A 92 13.91 -0.72 -7.75
CA SER A 92 15.19 -0.03 -7.56
C SER A 92 15.40 1.12 -8.54
N VAL A 93 15.03 0.95 -9.82
CA VAL A 93 15.09 2.01 -10.83
C VAL A 93 14.12 3.15 -10.50
N ILE A 94 12.89 2.82 -10.12
CA ILE A 94 11.88 3.81 -9.75
C ILE A 94 12.33 4.59 -8.52
N PHE A 95 12.74 3.90 -7.46
CA PHE A 95 13.19 4.53 -6.22
C PHE A 95 14.38 5.47 -6.47
N THR A 96 15.37 5.02 -7.27
CA THR A 96 16.52 5.84 -7.63
C THR A 96 16.07 7.13 -8.33
N LEU A 97 15.14 7.04 -9.29
CA LEU A 97 14.63 8.21 -10.00
C LEU A 97 13.82 9.15 -9.10
N LEU A 98 13.04 8.61 -8.16
CA LEU A 98 12.30 9.41 -7.19
C LEU A 98 13.24 10.17 -6.26
N SER A 99 14.29 9.50 -5.76
CA SER A 99 15.35 10.11 -4.96
C SER A 99 16.05 11.24 -5.71
N GLU A 100 16.58 10.98 -6.91
CA GLU A 100 17.32 11.98 -7.71
C GLU A 100 16.49 13.21 -8.07
N ARG A 101 15.16 13.04 -8.17
CA ARG A 101 14.22 14.14 -8.45
C ARG A 101 13.66 14.81 -7.20
N LYS A 102 14.06 14.37 -6.00
CA LYS A 102 13.55 14.87 -4.71
C LYS A 102 12.03 14.69 -4.56
N LEU A 103 11.51 13.59 -5.11
CA LEU A 103 10.09 13.24 -5.09
C LEU A 103 9.77 12.12 -4.08
N GLY A 104 10.78 11.62 -3.38
CA GLY A 104 10.68 10.64 -2.30
C GLY A 104 11.91 10.73 -1.38
N PRO A 105 12.08 9.78 -0.44
CA PRO A 105 13.26 9.71 0.41
C PRO A 105 14.55 9.60 -0.40
N THR A 106 15.63 10.23 0.08
CA THR A 106 16.94 10.13 -0.55
C THR A 106 17.46 8.69 -0.50
N LEU A 107 18.00 8.19 -1.60
CA LEU A 107 18.69 6.91 -1.67
C LEU A 107 20.16 7.08 -1.27
N HIS A 108 20.58 6.48 -0.16
CA HIS A 108 21.96 6.52 0.31
C HIS A 108 22.80 5.34 -0.16
N GLY A 109 22.18 4.20 -0.49
CA GLY A 109 22.90 3.05 -1.01
C GLY A 109 22.00 1.89 -1.42
N VAL A 110 22.49 1.02 -2.32
CA VAL A 110 21.80 -0.20 -2.77
C VAL A 110 22.74 -1.38 -2.58
N PHE A 111 22.24 -2.47 -2.01
CA PHE A 111 23.01 -3.68 -1.73
C PHE A 111 22.21 -4.95 -2.08
N PRO A 112 22.88 -6.11 -2.22
CA PRO A 112 22.16 -7.36 -2.46
C PRO A 112 21.15 -7.63 -1.34
N GLY A 113 19.85 -7.63 -1.69
CA GLY A 113 18.76 -7.87 -0.74
C GLY A 113 18.18 -6.63 -0.07
N GLY A 114 18.58 -5.41 -0.44
CA GLY A 114 17.97 -4.21 0.13
C GLY A 114 18.56 -2.87 -0.30
N ARG A 115 18.17 -1.82 0.41
CA ARG A 115 18.64 -0.45 0.19
C ARG A 115 18.68 0.36 1.50
N ILE A 116 19.47 1.43 1.46
CA ILE A 116 19.58 2.44 2.53
C ILE A 116 18.88 3.70 2.04
N GLU A 117 17.86 4.12 2.77
CA GLU A 117 17.02 5.28 2.47
C GLU A 117 17.24 6.37 3.55
N GLU A 118 16.90 7.60 3.21
CA GLU A 118 16.70 8.67 4.17
C GLU A 118 15.61 8.26 5.17
N TYR A 119 15.91 8.38 6.46
CA TYR A 119 14.87 8.34 7.48
C TYR A 119 14.17 9.71 7.52
N ILE A 120 12.85 9.71 7.38
CA ILE A 120 12.04 10.93 7.46
C ILE A 120 11.36 10.96 8.83
N PRO A 121 11.70 11.91 9.71
CA PRO A 121 11.02 12.10 11.00
C PRO A 121 9.57 12.56 10.78
N ALA A 122 8.66 11.59 10.73
CA ALA A 122 7.27 11.81 10.39
C ALA A 122 6.39 10.69 10.95
N ARG A 123 5.11 11.00 11.10
CA ARG A 123 4.08 10.00 11.36
C ARG A 123 3.29 9.73 10.08
N SER A 124 2.78 8.51 9.90
CA SER A 124 1.74 8.27 8.90
C SER A 124 0.47 9.06 9.26
N LEU A 125 -0.34 9.36 8.24
CA LEU A 125 -1.69 9.86 8.47
C LEU A 125 -2.56 8.78 9.10
N LYS A 126 -3.64 9.22 9.76
CA LYS A 126 -4.76 8.38 10.17
C LYS A 126 -5.81 8.38 9.07
N SER A 127 -6.59 7.30 8.97
CA SER A 127 -7.66 7.19 7.96
C SER A 127 -8.70 8.32 8.08
N SER A 128 -8.95 8.83 9.29
CA SER A 128 -9.83 10.00 9.51
C SER A 128 -9.27 11.31 8.96
N GLU A 129 -7.95 11.43 8.81
CA GLU A 129 -7.27 12.61 8.28
C GLU A 129 -7.34 12.68 6.74
N LEU A 130 -7.61 11.57 6.05
CA LEU A 130 -7.75 11.55 4.58
C LEU A 130 -8.94 12.39 4.07
N SER A 131 -9.98 12.52 4.89
CA SER A 131 -11.17 13.31 4.60
C SER A 131 -11.12 14.73 5.18
N ASP A 132 -10.04 15.11 5.87
CA ASP A 132 -9.87 16.50 6.32
C ASP A 132 -9.73 17.42 5.10
N PRO A 133 -10.50 18.52 5.00
CA PRO A 133 -10.49 19.36 3.81
C PRO A 133 -9.12 19.92 3.46
N VAL A 134 -8.27 20.26 4.43
CA VAL A 134 -6.96 20.87 4.14
C VAL A 134 -5.96 19.81 3.72
N ILE A 135 -5.91 18.68 4.44
CA ILE A 135 -5.03 17.56 4.12
C ILE A 135 -5.40 16.96 2.76
N SER A 136 -6.69 16.78 2.49
CA SER A 136 -7.19 16.19 1.24
C SER A 136 -6.74 16.98 0.01
N LEU A 137 -6.76 18.32 0.06
CA LEU A 137 -6.28 19.15 -1.05
C LEU A 137 -4.77 19.03 -1.24
N LYS A 138 -3.97 18.96 -0.16
CA LYS A 138 -2.52 18.70 -0.27
C LYS A 138 -2.23 17.33 -0.88
N ILE A 139 -3.02 16.31 -0.54
CA ILE A 139 -2.90 14.98 -1.15
C ILE A 139 -3.23 15.05 -2.65
N ALA A 140 -4.24 15.82 -3.04
CA ALA A 140 -4.57 16.04 -4.45
C ALA A 140 -3.41 16.65 -5.25
N GLU A 141 -2.70 17.63 -4.67
CA GLU A 141 -1.50 18.22 -5.27
C GLU A 141 -0.38 17.20 -5.42
N LYS A 142 -0.10 16.40 -4.38
CA LYS A 142 0.93 15.34 -4.43
C LYS A 142 0.58 14.25 -5.44
N MET A 143 -0.70 13.85 -5.52
CA MET A 143 -1.16 12.88 -6.53
C MET A 143 -1.00 13.43 -7.95
N ALA A 144 -1.29 14.71 -8.18
CA ALA A 144 -1.03 15.35 -9.47
C ALA A 144 0.47 15.38 -9.81
N ASP A 145 1.33 15.70 -8.84
CA ASP A 145 2.79 15.66 -9.03
C ASP A 145 3.27 14.25 -9.41
N ILE A 146 2.71 13.20 -8.79
CA ILE A 146 2.98 11.79 -9.15
C ILE A 146 2.51 11.49 -10.58
N HIS A 147 1.28 11.88 -10.93
CA HIS A 147 0.70 11.63 -12.25
C HIS A 147 1.42 12.36 -13.39
N LEU A 148 2.14 13.45 -13.11
CA LEU A 148 2.98 14.17 -14.07
C LEU A 148 4.36 13.50 -14.29
N MET A 149 4.78 12.58 -13.44
CA MET A 149 6.11 11.98 -13.52
C MET A 149 6.32 11.20 -14.81
N GLN A 150 7.52 11.38 -15.39
CA GLN A 150 7.99 10.60 -16.53
C GLN A 150 8.99 9.55 -16.07
N ILE A 151 8.51 8.32 -15.89
CA ILE A 151 9.29 7.18 -15.39
C ILE A 151 9.52 6.17 -16.52
N PRO A 152 10.76 5.71 -16.80
CA PRO A 152 11.09 4.86 -17.95
C PRO A 152 10.69 3.38 -17.73
N VAL A 153 9.42 3.14 -17.45
CA VAL A 153 8.79 1.81 -17.35
C VAL A 153 7.68 1.66 -18.38
N ILE A 154 7.05 0.48 -18.44
CA ILE A 154 5.94 0.18 -19.35
C ILE A 154 4.83 1.23 -19.20
N LYS A 155 4.42 1.84 -20.32
CA LYS A 155 3.44 2.93 -20.37
C LYS A 155 2.00 2.45 -20.53
N GLU A 156 1.83 1.24 -21.04
CA GLU A 156 0.52 0.62 -21.18
C GLU A 156 -0.04 0.22 -19.81
N PRO A 157 -1.33 0.44 -19.53
CA PRO A 157 -1.95 0.17 -18.23
C PRO A 157 -2.25 -1.32 -18.04
N THR A 158 -1.26 -2.19 -18.24
CA THR A 158 -1.43 -3.65 -18.13
C THR A 158 -1.36 -4.13 -16.69
N PHE A 159 -0.67 -3.40 -15.81
CA PHE A 159 -0.45 -3.76 -14.41
C PHE A 159 -1.71 -4.22 -13.67
N LEU A 160 -2.80 -3.44 -13.76
CA LEU A 160 -4.06 -3.75 -13.09
C LEU A 160 -4.61 -5.12 -13.53
N TRP A 161 -4.67 -5.35 -14.84
CA TRP A 161 -5.29 -6.53 -15.43
C TRP A 161 -4.41 -7.77 -15.31
N ASP A 162 -3.11 -7.63 -15.55
CA ASP A 162 -2.14 -8.72 -15.43
C ASP A 162 -2.05 -9.20 -13.98
N THR A 163 -2.15 -8.28 -13.02
CA THR A 163 -2.15 -8.60 -11.59
C THR A 163 -3.44 -9.28 -11.16
N ILE A 164 -4.61 -8.80 -11.60
CA ILE A 164 -5.90 -9.48 -11.38
C ILE A 164 -5.85 -10.92 -11.90
N GLN A 165 -5.41 -11.12 -13.15
CA GLN A 165 -5.36 -12.45 -13.75
C GLN A 165 -4.40 -13.38 -13.00
N ARG A 166 -3.23 -12.85 -12.60
CA ARG A 166 -2.24 -13.61 -11.82
C ARG A 166 -2.80 -14.06 -10.48
N TRP A 167 -3.46 -13.16 -9.75
CA TRP A 167 -4.07 -13.48 -8.45
C TRP A 167 -5.23 -14.46 -8.58
N LEU A 168 -6.07 -14.33 -9.60
CA LEU A 168 -7.10 -15.33 -9.91
C LEU A 168 -6.47 -16.71 -10.15
N ASN A 169 -5.43 -16.80 -10.99
CA ASN A 169 -4.73 -18.06 -11.25
C ASN A 169 -4.19 -18.66 -9.93
N THR A 170 -3.53 -17.84 -9.10
CA THR A 170 -3.03 -18.29 -7.79
C THR A 170 -4.18 -18.80 -6.90
N LEU A 171 -5.28 -18.07 -6.81
CA LEU A 171 -6.44 -18.43 -6.00
C LEU A 171 -7.07 -19.77 -6.45
N TYR A 172 -7.27 -19.96 -7.76
CA TYR A 172 -7.81 -21.22 -8.30
C TYR A 172 -6.82 -22.39 -8.19
N MET A 173 -5.51 -22.15 -8.32
CA MET A 173 -4.48 -23.18 -8.08
C MET A 173 -4.40 -23.61 -6.62
N LYS A 174 -4.59 -22.69 -5.65
CA LYS A 174 -4.71 -23.05 -4.24
C LYS A 174 -5.89 -24.00 -4.01
N ASN A 175 -7.02 -23.73 -4.65
CA ASN A 175 -8.20 -24.60 -4.54
C ASN A 175 -7.98 -26.00 -5.09
N THR A 176 -7.37 -26.15 -6.27
CA THR A 176 -7.13 -27.49 -6.84
C THR A 176 -6.16 -28.30 -6.00
N LYS A 177 -5.15 -27.68 -5.38
CA LYS A 177 -4.26 -28.35 -4.40
C LYS A 177 -5.00 -28.76 -3.13
N VAL A 178 -5.93 -27.94 -2.63
CA VAL A 178 -6.77 -28.27 -1.46
C VAL A 178 -7.76 -29.41 -1.76
N LEU A 179 -8.26 -29.49 -3.00
CA LEU A 179 -9.20 -30.54 -3.43
C LEU A 179 -8.51 -31.86 -3.81
N ASN A 180 -7.29 -31.80 -4.35
CA ASN A 180 -6.52 -32.96 -4.82
C ASN A 180 -5.40 -33.41 -3.85
N GLY A 181 -5.33 -32.80 -2.66
CA GLY A 181 -4.40 -33.23 -1.62
C GLY A 181 -4.72 -34.67 -1.20
N PRO A 182 -3.75 -35.60 -1.22
CA PRO A 182 -4.01 -36.95 -0.77
C PRO A 182 -4.23 -36.92 0.74
N ASN A 183 -5.03 -37.86 1.24
CA ASN A 183 -5.29 -38.10 2.66
C ASN A 183 -4.01 -38.67 3.34
N VAL A 184 -2.91 -37.94 3.23
CA VAL A 184 -1.58 -38.35 3.69
C VAL A 184 -1.32 -37.63 4.98
N GLN A 185 -1.42 -38.40 6.06
CA GLN A 185 -0.56 -38.20 7.21
C GLN A 185 0.89 -38.23 6.71
N ASN A 186 1.51 -37.07 6.49
CA ASN A 186 2.98 -36.92 6.44
C ASN A 186 3.30 -35.65 7.24
N THR A 187 3.88 -35.74 8.44
CA THR A 187 5.32 -35.96 8.66
C THR A 187 6.20 -34.98 7.90
N GLN A 188 5.96 -33.69 8.14
CA GLN A 188 7.04 -32.71 8.05
C GLN A 188 6.99 -31.84 9.31
N GLU A 189 7.51 -32.43 10.40
CA GLU A 189 8.09 -31.67 11.50
C GLU A 189 9.22 -30.81 10.93
N SER A 190 8.88 -29.61 10.46
CA SER A 190 9.83 -28.52 10.48
C SER A 190 10.09 -28.20 11.95
N TRP A 191 11.34 -28.37 12.35
CA TRP A 191 11.84 -28.24 13.72
C TRP A 191 11.27 -26.98 14.40
N ARG A 192 10.29 -27.17 15.29
CA ARG A 192 9.93 -26.22 16.34
C ARG A 192 10.45 -26.82 17.64
N PRO A 193 11.24 -26.10 18.46
CA PRO A 193 11.63 -26.62 19.75
C PRO A 193 10.37 -26.87 20.57
N ASN A 194 10.26 -28.12 21.02
CA ASN A 194 9.13 -28.68 21.74
C ASN A 194 8.95 -27.94 23.07
N ASN A 195 8.07 -26.94 23.11
CA ASN A 195 7.59 -26.37 24.36
C ASN A 195 6.24 -27.03 24.68
N ASN A 196 6.30 -28.13 25.41
CA ASN A 196 5.15 -28.85 25.95
C ASN A 196 4.38 -27.93 26.92
N ASN A 197 3.43 -27.17 26.38
CA ASN A 197 2.19 -26.72 27.01
C ASN A 197 1.46 -25.83 26.00
N ASN A 198 0.35 -26.32 25.42
CA ASN A 198 -0.89 -25.55 25.16
C ASN A 198 -1.86 -26.33 24.23
N ASN A 199 -2.77 -27.12 24.82
CA ASN A 199 -3.87 -27.77 24.10
C ASN A 199 -4.91 -26.78 23.50
N ALA A 200 -4.78 -25.48 23.77
CA ALA A 200 -5.68 -24.42 23.31
C ALA A 200 -5.28 -23.81 21.94
N THR A 201 -3.99 -23.80 21.60
CA THR A 201 -3.49 -23.25 20.32
C THR A 201 -3.77 -24.16 19.12
N ASP A 202 -3.81 -25.49 19.33
CA ASP A 202 -4.12 -26.47 18.29
C ASP A 202 -5.62 -26.53 17.94
N THR A 203 -6.50 -26.13 18.84
CA THR A 203 -7.96 -26.09 18.59
C THR A 203 -8.37 -24.83 17.84
N LEU A 204 -7.83 -23.66 18.22
CA LEU A 204 -8.09 -22.37 17.56
C LEU A 204 -7.62 -22.35 16.09
N THR A 205 -6.47 -22.92 15.79
CA THR A 205 -5.94 -23.05 14.42
C THR A 205 -6.82 -23.96 13.57
N ASN A 206 -7.35 -25.04 14.13
CA ASN A 206 -8.27 -25.94 13.42
C ASN A 206 -9.64 -25.32 13.11
N GLU A 207 -10.20 -24.50 14.01
CA GLU A 207 -11.44 -23.77 13.75
C GLU A 207 -11.28 -22.67 12.69
N GLN A 208 -10.21 -21.89 12.77
CA GLN A 208 -9.91 -20.85 11.78
C GLN A 208 -9.69 -21.48 10.39
N ASN A 209 -8.95 -22.60 10.31
CA ASN A 209 -8.76 -23.35 9.06
C ASN A 209 -10.08 -23.86 8.48
N LYS A 210 -11.00 -24.34 9.32
CA LYS A 210 -12.34 -24.78 8.90
C LYS A 210 -13.17 -23.60 8.38
N LYS A 211 -13.11 -22.45 9.05
CA LYS A 211 -13.77 -21.21 8.64
C LYS A 211 -13.25 -20.72 7.28
N ASN A 212 -11.93 -20.63 7.12
CA ASN A 212 -11.28 -20.21 5.87
C ASN A 212 -11.70 -21.13 4.71
N LYS A 213 -11.76 -22.45 4.91
CA LYS A 213 -12.26 -23.40 3.89
C LYS A 213 -13.71 -23.14 3.47
N ILE A 214 -14.59 -22.76 4.40
CA ILE A 214 -15.99 -22.42 4.09
C ILE A 214 -16.06 -21.12 3.29
N LEU A 215 -15.32 -20.10 3.71
CA LEU A 215 -15.27 -18.80 3.04
C LEU A 215 -14.70 -18.95 1.62
N MET A 216 -13.62 -19.72 1.47
CA MET A 216 -13.02 -20.05 0.19
C MET A 216 -14.00 -20.72 -0.76
N LYS A 217 -14.75 -21.73 -0.31
CA LYS A 217 -15.81 -22.35 -1.14
C LYS A 217 -16.86 -21.34 -1.58
N LYS A 218 -17.28 -20.44 -0.70
CA LYS A 218 -18.25 -19.37 -1.03
C LYS A 218 -17.69 -18.38 -2.06
N VAL A 219 -16.42 -18.01 -1.96
CA VAL A 219 -15.77 -17.12 -2.94
C VAL A 219 -15.64 -17.83 -4.29
N LEU A 220 -15.14 -19.07 -4.30
CA LEU A 220 -14.91 -19.83 -5.52
C LEU A 220 -16.19 -20.33 -6.21
N SER A 221 -17.32 -20.39 -5.49
CA SER A 221 -18.62 -20.58 -6.14
C SER A 221 -19.04 -19.40 -7.03
N GLN A 222 -18.38 -18.24 -6.87
CA GLN A 222 -18.54 -17.10 -7.75
C GLN A 222 -17.55 -17.27 -8.90
N ASP A 223 -18.01 -17.09 -10.14
CA ASP A 223 -17.14 -17.11 -11.30
C ASP A 223 -16.38 -15.79 -11.43
N LEU A 224 -15.30 -15.68 -10.65
CA LEU A 224 -14.48 -14.46 -10.57
C LEU A 224 -13.71 -14.18 -11.86
N ASN A 225 -13.44 -15.20 -12.70
CA ASN A 225 -12.84 -14.97 -14.01
C ASN A 225 -13.82 -14.24 -14.95
N THR A 226 -15.06 -14.74 -15.05
CA THR A 226 -16.12 -14.06 -15.81
C THR A 226 -16.38 -12.65 -15.26
N GLU A 227 -16.32 -12.48 -13.93
CA GLU A 227 -16.48 -11.18 -13.30
C GLU A 227 -15.34 -10.21 -13.64
N ALA A 228 -14.08 -10.66 -13.63
CA ALA A 228 -12.92 -9.87 -14.02
C ALA A 228 -13.00 -9.45 -15.50
N ASP A 229 -13.42 -10.36 -16.39
CA ASP A 229 -13.63 -10.07 -17.80
C ASP A 229 -14.73 -9.02 -18.02
N TRP A 230 -15.84 -9.13 -17.26
CA TRP A 230 -16.90 -8.14 -17.29
C TRP A 230 -16.39 -6.77 -16.83
N LEU A 231 -15.67 -6.73 -15.71
CA LEU A 231 -15.12 -5.49 -15.15
C LEU A 231 -14.16 -4.81 -16.13
N LYS A 232 -13.27 -5.58 -16.77
CA LYS A 232 -12.36 -5.09 -17.80
C LYS A 232 -13.11 -4.49 -18.99
N LYS A 233 -14.10 -5.22 -19.54
CA LYS A 233 -14.92 -4.74 -20.66
C LYS A 233 -15.74 -3.50 -20.30
N HIS A 234 -16.19 -3.40 -19.04
CA HIS A 234 -16.92 -2.24 -18.56
C HIS A 234 -16.00 -1.01 -18.45
N LEU A 235 -14.84 -1.15 -17.79
CA LEU A 235 -13.92 -0.04 -17.55
C LEU A 235 -13.19 0.44 -18.81
N LEU A 236 -12.97 -0.41 -19.81
CA LEU A 236 -12.43 0.03 -21.10
C LEU A 236 -13.36 1.00 -21.86
N LYS A 237 -14.65 1.07 -21.50
CA LYS A 237 -15.58 2.07 -22.04
C LYS A 237 -15.45 3.42 -21.33
N VAL A 238 -14.90 3.44 -20.12
CA VAL A 238 -14.68 4.63 -19.31
C VAL A 238 -13.33 5.21 -19.72
N LYS A 239 -13.36 6.32 -20.47
CA LYS A 239 -12.15 6.97 -21.00
C LYS A 239 -11.40 7.72 -19.89
N SER A 240 -10.63 7.01 -19.08
CA SER A 240 -9.68 7.60 -18.12
C SER A 240 -8.28 7.69 -18.75
N PRO A 241 -7.60 8.84 -18.70
CA PRO A 241 -6.18 8.96 -19.05
C PRO A 241 -5.30 7.96 -18.31
N VAL A 242 -4.25 7.51 -19.00
CA VAL A 242 -3.18 6.68 -18.44
C VAL A 242 -2.04 7.60 -17.99
N VAL A 243 -1.65 7.48 -16.72
CA VAL A 243 -0.62 8.29 -16.06
C VAL A 243 0.22 7.39 -15.15
N PHE A 244 1.34 7.87 -14.63
CA PHE A 244 2.08 7.15 -13.60
C PHE A 244 1.33 7.26 -12.28
N CYS A 245 0.82 6.15 -11.77
CA CYS A 245 0.00 6.08 -10.55
C CYS A 245 0.79 5.47 -9.39
N HIS A 246 0.44 5.85 -8.17
CA HIS A 246 0.89 5.19 -6.95
C HIS A 246 0.20 3.83 -6.75
N ASN A 247 -1.09 3.74 -7.09
CA ASN A 247 -1.98 2.58 -6.98
C ASN A 247 -2.33 2.15 -5.54
N ASP A 248 -1.56 2.54 -4.53
CA ASP A 248 -1.84 2.24 -3.12
C ASP A 248 -1.73 3.46 -2.19
N LEU A 249 -2.37 4.58 -2.54
CA LEU A 249 -2.27 5.83 -1.76
C LEU A 249 -3.17 5.85 -0.50
N GLN A 250 -2.97 4.87 0.38
CA GLN A 250 -3.59 4.79 1.71
C GLN A 250 -2.89 5.68 2.75
N GLU A 251 -3.47 5.85 3.93
CA GLU A 251 -2.95 6.72 5.01
C GLU A 251 -1.55 6.30 5.49
N GLY A 252 -1.24 5.00 5.47
CA GLY A 252 0.07 4.47 5.85
C GLY A 252 1.21 4.99 4.98
N ASN A 253 0.91 5.27 3.70
CA ASN A 253 1.87 5.67 2.66
C ASN A 253 1.96 7.20 2.49
N ILE A 254 1.27 7.96 3.36
CA ILE A 254 1.31 9.41 3.39
C ILE A 254 1.85 9.84 4.74
N LEU A 255 3.07 10.36 4.77
CA LEU A 255 3.74 10.84 5.95
C LEU A 255 3.46 12.32 6.17
N PHE A 256 3.16 12.69 7.41
CA PHE A 256 3.10 14.07 7.89
C PHE A 256 4.38 14.37 8.67
N LYS A 257 5.24 15.23 8.12
CA LYS A 257 6.51 15.63 8.73
C LYS A 257 6.28 16.27 10.09
N GLU A 258 7.05 15.85 11.08
CA GLU A 258 7.03 16.51 12.39
C GLU A 258 7.75 17.86 12.26
N SER A 259 7.07 18.95 12.65
CA SER A 259 7.73 20.25 12.72
C SER A 259 8.77 20.22 13.85
N PRO A 260 10.01 20.66 13.60
CA PRO A 260 11.09 20.59 14.60
C PRO A 260 10.90 21.53 15.81
N GLU A 261 9.85 22.35 15.86
CA GLU A 261 9.55 23.20 17.01
C GLU A 261 8.10 23.02 17.50
N PRO A 262 7.86 22.87 18.82
CA PRO A 262 6.52 23.00 19.38
C PRO A 262 6.03 24.44 19.15
N PRO A 263 4.73 24.65 18.84
CA PRO A 263 4.20 25.99 18.65
C PRO A 263 4.38 26.80 19.94
N GLN A 264 5.38 27.68 19.95
CA GLN A 264 5.44 28.77 20.91
C GLN A 264 4.35 29.75 20.50
N HIS A 265 3.35 29.89 21.36
CA HIS A 265 2.11 30.67 21.23
C HIS A 265 0.88 29.87 20.79
N SER A 266 -0.10 29.88 21.70
CA SER A 266 -1.45 29.33 21.55
C SER A 266 -2.15 29.87 20.30
N PRO A 267 -2.89 29.06 19.54
CA PRO A 267 -3.62 29.55 18.38
C PRO A 267 -4.83 30.38 18.84
N SER A 268 -4.76 31.69 18.61
CA SER A 268 -5.96 32.50 18.45
C SER A 268 -6.56 32.13 17.09
N HIS A 269 -7.76 31.55 17.09
CA HIS A 269 -8.50 31.22 15.87
C HIS A 269 -8.90 32.50 15.13
N THR A 270 -8.14 32.88 14.12
CA THR A 270 -8.61 33.72 13.01
C THR A 270 -8.20 33.09 11.69
N ILE A 271 -9.20 32.72 10.89
CA ILE A 271 -9.07 32.27 9.50
C ILE A 271 -8.63 33.49 8.68
N GLN A 272 -7.33 33.80 8.62
CA GLN A 272 -6.85 34.77 7.64
C GLN A 272 -5.39 34.64 7.21
N ASP A 273 -4.56 33.78 7.81
CA ASP A 273 -3.17 33.63 7.36
C ASP A 273 -2.81 32.15 7.21
N CYS A 274 -3.16 31.56 6.07
CA CYS A 274 -2.51 30.32 5.64
C CYS A 274 -1.11 30.71 5.14
N PRO A 275 -0.02 30.32 5.81
CA PRO A 275 1.31 30.63 5.31
C PRO A 275 1.48 29.90 3.97
N GLU A 276 1.85 30.63 2.91
CA GLU A 276 2.21 30.09 1.59
C GLU A 276 3.36 29.04 1.65
N ASN A 277 3.95 28.80 2.82
CA ASN A 277 5.04 27.85 3.07
C ASN A 277 4.63 26.53 3.77
N ALA A 278 3.34 26.27 4.04
CA ALA A 278 2.89 24.97 4.57
C ALA A 278 2.81 23.85 3.50
N SER A 279 3.34 24.08 2.30
CA SER A 279 3.20 23.21 1.12
C SER A 279 4.05 21.93 1.15
N ASN A 280 4.88 21.73 2.17
CA ASN A 280 5.90 20.66 2.18
C ASN A 280 5.81 19.64 3.32
N ASP A 281 4.71 19.61 4.06
CA ASP A 281 4.57 18.75 5.24
C ASP A 281 4.18 17.30 4.90
N LEU A 282 3.62 17.06 3.71
CA LEU A 282 3.25 15.71 3.26
C LEU A 282 4.33 15.10 2.37
N VAL A 283 4.70 13.86 2.67
CA VAL A 283 5.57 13.03 1.83
C VAL A 283 4.82 11.75 1.48
N VAL A 284 4.75 11.42 0.19
CA VAL A 284 4.25 10.13 -0.28
C VAL A 284 5.43 9.17 -0.36
N ILE A 285 5.25 7.97 0.20
CA ILE A 285 6.25 6.90 0.24
C ILE A 285 5.65 5.59 -0.25
N ASP A 286 6.51 4.58 -0.37
CA ASP A 286 6.13 3.19 -0.67
C ASP A 286 5.42 2.98 -2.02
N PHE A 287 6.19 3.20 -3.08
CA PHE A 287 5.77 3.04 -4.47
C PHE A 287 5.77 1.56 -4.93
N GLU A 288 5.60 0.58 -4.03
CA GLU A 288 5.67 -0.86 -4.34
C GLU A 288 4.68 -1.28 -5.45
N TYR A 289 3.48 -0.69 -5.47
CA TYR A 289 2.44 -0.96 -6.47
C TYR A 289 2.44 0.02 -7.64
N CYS A 290 3.39 0.94 -7.74
CA CYS A 290 3.34 2.00 -8.73
C CYS A 290 3.49 1.47 -10.17
N SER A 291 2.79 2.08 -11.11
CA SER A 291 2.84 1.73 -12.53
C SER A 291 2.21 2.82 -13.37
N TYR A 292 2.38 2.77 -14.69
CA TYR A 292 1.39 3.45 -15.53
C TYR A 292 0.04 2.74 -15.39
N ASN A 293 -1.00 3.49 -15.06
CA ASN A 293 -2.35 3.00 -14.84
C ASN A 293 -3.37 4.13 -15.12
N TYR A 294 -4.65 3.83 -15.02
CA TYR A 294 -5.72 4.81 -15.20
C TYR A 294 -5.75 5.78 -14.01
N ARG A 295 -5.74 7.11 -14.27
CA ARG A 295 -5.83 8.14 -13.19
C ARG A 295 -7.02 7.90 -12.27
N ALA A 296 -8.14 7.42 -12.84
CA ALA A 296 -9.37 7.19 -12.11
C ALA A 296 -9.25 6.03 -11.12
N PHE A 297 -8.37 5.06 -11.37
CA PHE A 297 -8.08 4.00 -10.41
C PHE A 297 -7.41 4.56 -9.16
N ASP A 298 -6.37 5.38 -9.31
CA ASP A 298 -5.60 5.90 -8.17
C ASP A 298 -6.46 6.82 -7.29
N ILE A 299 -7.20 7.73 -7.92
CA ILE A 299 -8.15 8.62 -7.23
C ILE A 299 -9.26 7.81 -6.55
N ALA A 300 -9.85 6.83 -7.25
CA ALA A 300 -10.91 6.00 -6.67
C ALA A 300 -10.39 5.17 -5.49
N ASN A 301 -9.20 4.59 -5.61
CA ASN A 301 -8.57 3.84 -4.54
C ASN A 301 -8.37 4.71 -3.31
N HIS A 302 -7.77 5.89 -3.48
CA HIS A 302 -7.56 6.83 -2.38
C HIS A 302 -8.85 7.22 -1.64
N PHE A 303 -9.95 7.53 -2.37
CA PHE A 303 -11.23 7.82 -1.73
C PHE A 303 -11.83 6.61 -1.00
N VAL A 304 -11.58 5.39 -1.50
CA VAL A 304 -12.02 4.17 -0.85
C VAL A 304 -11.28 3.97 0.49
N GLU A 305 -9.99 4.29 0.55
CA GLU A 305 -9.18 4.11 1.78
C GLU A 305 -9.65 4.96 2.96
N SER A 306 -10.35 6.09 2.74
CA SER A 306 -10.98 6.84 3.85
C SER A 306 -12.01 6.01 4.65
N MET A 307 -12.54 4.92 4.08
CA MET A 307 -13.48 4.04 4.76
C MET A 307 -12.81 2.94 5.60
N TYR A 308 -11.53 2.64 5.36
CA TYR A 308 -10.83 1.52 5.99
C TYR A 308 -9.82 2.05 7.00
N ASP A 309 -9.81 1.49 8.20
CA ASP A 309 -8.83 1.82 9.24
C ASP A 309 -8.10 0.56 9.65
N TYR A 310 -6.81 0.50 9.33
CA TYR A 310 -5.92 -0.64 9.56
C TYR A 310 -5.21 -0.62 10.92
N THR A 311 -5.50 0.39 11.78
CA THR A 311 -4.88 0.53 13.11
C THR A 311 -5.62 -0.24 14.21
N TYR A 312 -6.73 -0.89 13.86
CA TYR A 312 -7.55 -1.62 14.82
C TYR A 312 -6.79 -2.83 15.39
N LYS A 313 -6.66 -2.88 16.72
CA LYS A 313 -5.79 -3.86 17.40
C LYS A 313 -6.36 -5.27 17.50
N HIS A 314 -7.67 -5.42 17.35
CA HIS A 314 -8.33 -6.72 17.49
C HIS A 314 -8.70 -7.30 16.12
N PHE A 315 -8.77 -8.62 16.02
CA PHE A 315 -9.27 -9.30 14.84
C PHE A 315 -10.60 -8.67 14.36
N PRO A 316 -10.76 -8.36 13.06
CA PRO A 316 -9.92 -8.76 11.92
C PRO A 316 -8.73 -7.82 11.62
N HIS A 317 -8.34 -6.96 12.56
CA HIS A 317 -7.26 -5.98 12.48
C HIS A 317 -7.51 -4.82 11.50
N TYR A 318 -8.78 -4.62 11.15
CA TYR A 318 -9.25 -3.42 10.48
C TYR A 318 -10.68 -3.10 10.90
N THR A 319 -11.12 -1.87 10.68
CA THR A 319 -12.55 -1.50 10.72
C THR A 319 -12.97 -0.84 9.41
N VAL A 320 -14.28 -0.87 9.14
CA VAL A 320 -14.87 -0.21 7.96
C VAL A 320 -15.95 0.76 8.41
N ARG A 321 -15.79 2.03 8.04
CA ARG A 321 -16.77 3.09 8.27
C ARG A 321 -17.17 3.68 6.94
N ARG A 322 -18.26 3.15 6.37
CA ARG A 322 -18.74 3.57 5.04
C ARG A 322 -19.16 5.04 4.98
N ASP A 323 -19.57 5.60 6.12
CA ASP A 323 -19.92 7.01 6.24
C ASP A 323 -18.70 7.95 6.17
N ASN A 324 -17.48 7.41 6.30
CA ASN A 324 -16.25 8.16 6.09
C ASN A 324 -15.88 8.29 4.60
N TYR A 325 -16.63 7.68 3.67
CA TYR A 325 -16.37 7.91 2.25
C TYR A 325 -16.52 9.41 1.95
N PRO A 326 -15.54 10.06 1.30
CA PRO A 326 -15.54 11.51 1.18
C PRO A 326 -16.80 12.03 0.48
N THR A 327 -17.41 13.07 1.04
CA THR A 327 -18.64 13.66 0.50
C THR A 327 -18.39 14.18 -0.91
N TYR A 328 -19.46 14.42 -1.69
CA TYR A 328 -19.32 15.01 -3.02
C TYR A 328 -18.55 16.33 -3.00
N VAL A 329 -18.77 17.17 -1.99
CA VAL A 329 -18.07 18.47 -1.84
C VAL A 329 -16.56 18.26 -1.69
N ILE A 330 -16.13 17.35 -0.82
CA ILE A 330 -14.70 17.05 -0.63
C ILE A 330 -14.09 16.43 -1.88
N ARG A 331 -14.77 15.46 -2.51
CA ARG A 331 -14.27 14.82 -3.74
C ARG A 331 -14.16 15.80 -4.90
N LYS A 332 -15.12 16.71 -5.04
CA LYS A 332 -15.09 17.75 -6.08
C LYS A 332 -13.92 18.70 -5.86
N ALA A 333 -13.74 19.20 -4.63
CA ALA A 333 -12.62 20.07 -4.29
C ALA A 333 -11.26 19.39 -4.50
N PHE A 334 -11.13 18.12 -4.09
CA PHE A 334 -9.94 17.30 -4.37
C PHE A 334 -9.62 17.26 -5.87
N VAL A 335 -10.61 16.93 -6.69
CA VAL A 335 -10.42 16.80 -8.14
C VAL A 335 -10.15 18.16 -8.80
N GLU A 336 -10.79 19.24 -8.35
CA GLU A 336 -10.51 20.60 -8.84
C GLU A 336 -9.07 21.01 -8.54
N THR A 337 -8.58 20.79 -7.32
CA THR A 337 -7.18 21.03 -6.96
C THR A 337 -6.23 20.17 -7.78
N TYR A 338 -6.52 18.87 -7.92
CA TYR A 338 -5.75 17.96 -8.77
C TYR A 338 -5.68 18.47 -10.23
N LEU A 339 -6.81 18.83 -10.84
CA LEU A 339 -6.86 19.31 -12.23
C LEU A 339 -6.13 20.64 -12.41
N SER A 340 -6.26 21.56 -11.44
CA SER A 340 -5.52 22.81 -11.41
C SER A 340 -4.02 22.56 -11.39
N ARG A 341 -3.54 21.63 -10.54
CA ARG A 341 -2.13 21.25 -10.46
C ARG A 341 -1.61 20.58 -11.73
N MET A 342 -2.47 19.83 -12.42
CA MET A 342 -2.19 19.24 -13.74
C MET A 342 -2.20 20.25 -14.89
N ASN A 343 -2.50 21.54 -14.64
CA ASN A 343 -2.77 22.57 -15.64
C ASN A 343 -3.86 22.16 -16.66
N ASN A 344 -4.85 21.38 -16.22
CA ASN A 344 -5.94 20.90 -17.08
C ASN A 344 -7.16 21.83 -16.96
N THR A 345 -7.43 22.58 -18.03
CA THR A 345 -8.53 23.55 -18.11
C THR A 345 -9.74 23.03 -18.89
N THR A 346 -9.65 21.84 -19.49
CA THR A 346 -10.67 21.31 -20.42
C THR A 346 -11.57 20.26 -19.79
N THR A 347 -11.05 19.50 -18.82
CA THR A 347 -11.79 18.48 -18.10
C THR A 347 -12.40 19.08 -16.84
N THR A 348 -13.69 18.86 -16.62
CA THR A 348 -14.38 19.27 -15.39
C THR A 348 -14.20 18.23 -14.29
N ALA A 349 -14.32 18.66 -13.03
CA ALA A 349 -14.25 17.73 -11.91
C ALA A 349 -15.35 16.66 -11.96
N ASP A 350 -16.55 17.00 -12.39
CA ASP A 350 -17.66 16.05 -12.52
C ASP A 350 -17.38 14.94 -13.55
N GLN A 351 -16.68 15.24 -14.64
CA GLN A 351 -16.26 14.23 -15.62
C GLN A 351 -15.28 13.23 -15.00
N VAL A 352 -14.28 13.71 -14.26
CA VAL A 352 -13.33 12.84 -13.55
C VAL A 352 -14.04 12.03 -12.46
N LEU A 353 -14.98 12.63 -11.73
CA LEU A 353 -15.74 11.93 -10.70
C LEU A 353 -16.63 10.82 -11.29
N GLU A 354 -17.12 10.97 -12.52
CA GLU A 354 -17.82 9.90 -13.22
C GLU A 354 -16.86 8.76 -13.61
N GLU A 355 -15.62 9.05 -14.01
CA GLU A 355 -14.58 8.02 -14.20
C GLU A 355 -14.32 7.26 -12.89
N VAL A 356 -14.05 8.01 -11.81
CA VAL A 356 -13.73 7.51 -10.46
C VAL A 356 -14.84 6.61 -9.91
N LYS A 357 -16.10 6.99 -10.11
CA LYS A 357 -17.28 6.22 -9.71
C LYS A 357 -17.26 4.80 -10.29
N HIS A 358 -16.86 4.63 -11.54
CA HIS A 358 -16.73 3.31 -12.14
C HIS A 358 -15.46 2.58 -11.68
N PHE A 359 -14.32 3.27 -11.59
CA PHE A 359 -13.06 2.68 -11.14
C PHE A 359 -13.04 2.29 -9.65
N THR A 360 -13.98 2.79 -8.85
CA THR A 360 -14.23 2.32 -7.47
C THR A 360 -14.52 0.82 -7.44
N LEU A 361 -15.17 0.27 -8.49
CA LEU A 361 -15.33 -1.17 -8.66
C LEU A 361 -13.99 -1.89 -8.74
N ALA A 362 -13.04 -1.37 -9.53
CA ALA A 362 -11.72 -1.97 -9.66
C ALA A 362 -10.95 -1.96 -8.35
N SER A 363 -10.96 -0.87 -7.56
CA SER A 363 -10.29 -0.86 -6.25
C SER A 363 -10.80 -1.98 -5.35
N HIS A 364 -12.14 -2.13 -5.21
CA HIS A 364 -12.70 -3.19 -4.36
C HIS A 364 -12.39 -4.60 -4.88
N PHE A 365 -12.52 -4.84 -6.19
CA PHE A 365 -12.25 -6.15 -6.76
C PHE A 365 -10.76 -6.53 -6.67
N PHE A 366 -9.87 -5.57 -6.95
CA PHE A 366 -8.42 -5.74 -6.90
C PHE A 366 -7.95 -6.13 -5.49
N TRP A 367 -8.32 -5.32 -4.48
CA TRP A 367 -7.90 -5.59 -3.10
C TRP A 367 -8.61 -6.78 -2.46
N ALA A 368 -9.78 -7.19 -2.96
CA ALA A 368 -10.39 -8.46 -2.58
C ALA A 368 -9.52 -9.64 -3.01
N LEU A 369 -9.08 -9.66 -4.27
CA LEU A 369 -8.23 -10.72 -4.81
C LEU A 369 -6.85 -10.75 -4.14
N TRP A 370 -6.25 -9.57 -3.94
CA TRP A 370 -5.02 -9.44 -3.15
C TRP A 370 -5.17 -10.16 -1.81
N SER A 371 -6.25 -9.91 -1.09
CA SER A 371 -6.47 -10.47 0.24
C SER A 371 -6.57 -11.99 0.23
N PHE A 372 -7.35 -12.56 -0.70
CA PHE A 372 -7.49 -14.02 -0.82
C PHE A 372 -6.18 -14.73 -1.18
N VAL A 373 -5.28 -14.04 -1.88
CA VAL A 373 -3.98 -14.61 -2.26
C VAL A 373 -2.97 -14.58 -1.11
N HIS A 374 -3.03 -13.59 -0.22
CA HIS A 374 -1.99 -13.37 0.80
C HIS A 374 -2.26 -14.06 2.16
N ASP A 375 -3.43 -14.66 2.38
CA ASP A 375 -3.80 -15.34 3.65
C ASP A 375 -2.75 -16.38 4.11
N ASP A 376 -2.30 -17.27 3.21
CA ASP A 376 -1.41 -18.40 3.59
C ASP A 376 0.07 -18.01 3.77
N ASN A 377 0.48 -16.84 3.26
CA ASN A 377 1.89 -16.47 3.14
C ASN A 377 2.26 -15.24 3.97
N SER A 378 1.28 -14.62 4.64
CA SER A 378 1.53 -13.42 5.41
C SER A 378 1.84 -13.76 6.87
N GLU A 379 2.91 -13.17 7.40
CA GLU A 379 3.22 -13.18 8.82
C GLU A 379 2.39 -12.14 9.61
N ILE A 380 1.61 -11.31 8.93
CA ILE A 380 0.81 -10.27 9.59
C ILE A 380 -0.49 -10.86 10.14
N PRO A 381 -0.79 -10.63 11.43
CA PRO A 381 -2.08 -10.96 12.00
C PRO A 381 -3.15 -10.04 11.40
N PHE A 382 -3.82 -10.50 10.34
CA PHE A 382 -4.85 -9.76 9.61
C PHE A 382 -5.95 -10.72 9.14
N GLY A 383 -7.22 -10.29 9.23
CA GLY A 383 -8.36 -11.08 8.77
C GLY A 383 -8.51 -11.03 7.25
N TYR A 384 -7.63 -11.70 6.52
CA TYR A 384 -7.56 -11.65 5.05
C TYR A 384 -8.87 -12.09 4.38
N TRP A 385 -9.49 -13.17 4.85
CA TRP A 385 -10.77 -13.62 4.27
C TRP A 385 -11.92 -12.66 4.57
N GLU A 386 -11.99 -12.13 5.78
CA GLU A 386 -12.97 -11.13 6.18
C GLU A 386 -12.84 -9.86 5.33
N TYR A 387 -11.62 -9.35 5.19
CA TYR A 387 -11.33 -8.17 4.38
C TYR A 387 -11.67 -8.40 2.90
N GLY A 388 -11.20 -9.51 2.33
CA GLY A 388 -11.47 -9.84 0.94
C GLY A 388 -12.97 -9.96 0.64
N LEU A 389 -13.73 -10.58 1.56
CA LEU A 389 -15.18 -10.66 1.44
C LEU A 389 -15.88 -9.31 1.60
N GLU A 390 -15.43 -8.46 2.52
CA GLU A 390 -15.98 -7.12 2.70
C GLU A 390 -15.78 -6.27 1.42
N ARG A 391 -14.57 -6.27 0.86
CA ARG A 391 -14.28 -5.59 -0.42
C ARG A 391 -15.12 -6.19 -1.57
N LEU A 392 -15.17 -7.52 -1.71
CA LEU A 392 -15.93 -8.20 -2.78
C LEU A 392 -17.45 -7.99 -2.67
N ASN A 393 -18.02 -8.05 -1.47
CA ASN A 393 -19.44 -7.75 -1.26
C ASN A 393 -19.77 -6.29 -1.60
N THR A 394 -18.88 -5.37 -1.22
CA THR A 394 -19.03 -3.95 -1.58
C THR A 394 -18.94 -3.74 -3.10
N TYR A 395 -18.04 -4.44 -3.79
CA TYR A 395 -17.98 -4.47 -5.25
C TYR A 395 -19.33 -4.85 -5.88
N TYR A 396 -19.93 -5.97 -5.48
CA TYR A 396 -21.22 -6.42 -6.05
C TYR A 396 -22.37 -5.45 -5.76
N ARG A 397 -22.42 -4.89 -4.55
CA ARG A 397 -23.40 -3.87 -4.18
C ARG A 397 -23.28 -2.61 -5.05
N LEU A 398 -22.05 -2.17 -5.32
CA LEU A 398 -21.80 -1.03 -6.19
C LEU A 398 -22.13 -1.34 -7.65
N LYS A 399 -21.74 -2.51 -8.16
CA LYS A 399 -22.07 -2.98 -9.51
C LYS A 399 -23.58 -2.97 -9.75
N GLN A 400 -24.36 -3.47 -8.80
CA GLN A 400 -25.83 -3.48 -8.89
C GLN A 400 -26.42 -2.05 -8.95
N LYS A 401 -25.84 -1.10 -8.22
CA LYS A 401 -26.26 0.31 -8.24
C LYS A 401 -25.89 1.01 -9.55
N LEU A 402 -24.73 0.69 -10.11
CA LEU A 402 -24.21 1.32 -11.33
C LEU A 402 -24.81 0.75 -12.61
N CYS A 403 -25.12 -0.55 -12.62
CA CYS A 403 -25.63 -1.27 -13.78
C CYS A 403 -26.85 -2.10 -13.38
N PRO A 404 -28.01 -1.46 -13.14
CA PRO A 404 -29.22 -2.17 -12.75
C PRO A 404 -29.63 -3.21 -13.81
N PRO A 405 -30.33 -4.30 -13.44
CA PRO A 405 -30.58 -5.46 -14.30
C PRO A 405 -31.20 -5.17 -15.67
N GLY A 406 -31.88 -4.02 -15.83
CA GLY A 406 -32.48 -3.58 -17.10
C GLY A 406 -31.47 -3.25 -18.20
N GLU A 407 -30.26 -2.79 -17.86
CA GLU A 407 -29.25 -2.40 -18.85
C GLU A 407 -28.40 -3.59 -19.34
N GLN A 408 -28.24 -4.63 -18.53
CA GLN A 408 -27.52 -5.85 -18.92
C GLN A 408 -28.25 -6.62 -20.03
N ASN A 409 -29.57 -6.55 -20.06
CA ASN A 409 -30.41 -7.15 -21.12
C ASN A 409 -30.47 -6.29 -22.40
N ALA A 410 -30.27 -4.97 -22.31
CA ALA A 410 -30.24 -4.08 -23.47
C ALA A 410 -28.98 -4.27 -24.32
N VAL A 411 -27.83 -4.55 -23.69
CA VAL A 411 -26.58 -4.88 -24.40
C VAL A 411 -26.68 -6.23 -25.11
N LYS A 412 -27.34 -7.23 -24.51
CA LYS A 412 -27.62 -8.52 -25.18
C LYS A 412 -28.54 -8.35 -26.39
N ARG A 413 -29.56 -7.48 -26.32
CA ARG A 413 -30.50 -7.24 -27.44
C ARG A 413 -29.87 -6.46 -28.61
N LYS A 414 -28.93 -5.54 -28.35
CA LYS A 414 -28.20 -4.85 -29.43
C LYS A 414 -27.17 -5.75 -30.13
N ALA A 415 -26.48 -6.63 -29.38
CA ALA A 415 -25.54 -7.58 -29.98
C ALA A 415 -26.23 -8.68 -30.82
N SER A 416 -27.52 -8.96 -30.56
CA SER A 416 -28.30 -9.94 -31.33
C SER A 416 -29.08 -9.35 -32.51
N THR A 417 -29.01 -8.03 -32.75
CA THR A 417 -29.72 -7.37 -33.86
C THR A 417 -28.80 -6.83 -34.95
N GLU A 418 -27.49 -7.03 -34.83
CA GLU A 418 -26.48 -6.69 -35.87
C GLU A 418 -25.94 -7.94 -36.60
N LEU A 419 -26.62 -9.09 -36.49
CA LEU A 419 -26.24 -10.36 -37.14
C LEU A 419 -27.40 -11.06 -37.86
N ASP A 420 -28.39 -10.31 -38.36
CA ASP A 420 -29.37 -10.82 -39.32
C ASP A 420 -29.34 -9.99 -40.62
#